data_AF-A0A9D8SDJ1-F1
#
_entry.id   AF-A0A9D8SDJ1-F1
#
_cell.length_a   1.000
_cell.length_b   1.000
_cell.length_c   1.000
_cell.angle_alpha   90.00
_cell.angle_beta   90.00
_cell.angle_gamma   90.00
#
_symmetry.space_group_name_H-M   'P 1'
#
loop_
_entity.id
_entity.type
_entity.pdbx_description
1 polymer ?
#
loop_
_entity_poly.entity_id
_entity_poly.type
_entity_poly.pdbx_seq_one_letter_code
_entity_poly.pdbx_strand_id
1 'polypeptide(L)'
;MAASTFKIYTIKGIDYDAVIAKYRQLCEEGEIGIDANSISVYGNVEPKYTQVRKPRKPLNDDTRILNKAIYLVHTIAYRQATNREENVEGASIQYAILQRVIGEDVYELIRSLQQLGYIEIDGKYIIGTSSKHYKVIGNIATTHSSNHTILKYINKTKELLKDAVLKRMATPEFKALYGDTFAETYIKNLNKFKVKNEQGFNKYVNEQIALQPTKESYYNFIKESFKSDLKIYSIDGNNRIYHLLTSLERELK
;
A
#
# COMPACT_ATOMS: atom_id res chain seq x y z
N MET A 1 19.08 6.21 25.86
CA MET A 1 17.91 6.61 25.04
C MET A 1 17.22 5.33 24.59
N ALA A 2 15.96 5.11 24.96
CA ALA A 2 15.21 3.93 24.50
C ALA A 2 15.00 4.02 22.99
N ALA A 3 15.32 2.97 22.24
CA ALA A 3 15.07 2.93 20.80
C ALA A 3 13.56 3.07 20.56
N SER A 4 13.12 4.06 19.77
CA SER A 4 11.70 4.19 19.46
C SER A 4 11.27 2.99 18.61
N THR A 5 10.23 2.31 19.07
CA THR A 5 9.62 1.19 18.35
C THR A 5 8.40 1.68 17.57
N PHE A 6 8.07 1.00 16.49
CA PHE A 6 6.92 1.31 15.66
C PHE A 6 6.14 0.04 15.30
N LYS A 7 4.84 0.22 15.06
CA LYS A 7 3.92 -0.88 14.75
C LYS A 7 4.13 -1.38 13.32
N ILE A 8 4.27 -2.69 13.17
CA ILE A 8 4.31 -3.42 11.89
C ILE A 8 3.04 -4.24 11.74
N TYR A 9 2.38 -4.14 10.59
CA TYR A 9 1.32 -5.04 10.17
C TYR A 9 1.97 -6.23 9.46
N THR A 10 1.56 -7.45 9.78
CA THR A 10 2.09 -8.68 9.19
C THR A 10 0.98 -9.70 8.98
N ILE A 11 1.27 -10.78 8.27
CA ILE A 11 0.37 -11.92 8.13
C ILE A 11 0.70 -12.93 9.23
N LYS A 12 -0.31 -13.42 9.95
CA LYS A 12 -0.11 -14.41 11.01
C LYS A 12 0.41 -15.71 10.39
N GLY A 13 1.56 -16.19 10.88
CA GLY A 13 2.17 -17.45 10.42
C GLY A 13 2.92 -17.35 9.10
N ILE A 14 3.25 -16.14 8.62
CA ILE A 14 4.11 -15.98 7.45
C ILE A 14 5.50 -16.54 7.71
N ASP A 15 5.95 -17.42 6.81
CA ASP A 15 7.31 -17.94 6.75
C ASP A 15 8.15 -17.07 5.80
N TYR A 16 8.97 -16.20 6.38
CA TYR A 16 9.85 -15.33 5.59
C TYR A 16 11.02 -16.07 4.96
N ASP A 17 11.45 -17.21 5.51
CA ASP A 17 12.54 -18.01 4.93
C ASP A 17 12.06 -18.66 3.62
N ALA A 18 10.82 -19.17 3.62
CA ALA A 18 10.16 -19.64 2.39
C ALA A 18 10.01 -18.52 1.35
N VAL A 19 9.67 -17.30 1.78
CA VAL A 19 9.57 -16.14 0.88
C VAL A 19 10.93 -15.79 0.26
N ILE A 20 12.01 -15.80 1.05
CA ILE A 20 13.37 -15.51 0.56
C ILE A 20 13.81 -16.59 -0.44
N ALA A 21 13.60 -17.87 -0.11
CA ALA A 21 13.92 -18.98 -1.00
C ALA A 21 13.17 -18.85 -2.33
N LYS A 22 11.86 -18.55 -2.27
CA LYS A 22 11.05 -18.39 -3.47
C LYS A 22 11.46 -17.18 -4.32
N TYR A 23 11.84 -16.08 -3.67
CA TYR A 23 12.37 -14.90 -4.36
C TYR A 23 13.65 -15.21 -5.14
N ARG A 24 14.58 -15.97 -4.54
CA ARG A 24 15.83 -16.37 -5.21
C ARG A 24 15.54 -17.23 -6.44
N GLN A 25 14.68 -18.24 -6.28
CA GLN A 25 14.23 -19.10 -7.37
C GLN A 25 13.68 -18.26 -8.54
N LEU A 26 12.75 -17.35 -8.26
CA LEU A 26 12.10 -16.54 -9.31
C LEU A 26 13.06 -15.56 -10.00
N CYS A 27 14.11 -15.08 -9.31
CA CYS A 27 15.14 -14.26 -9.94
C CYS A 27 15.92 -15.06 -10.98
N GLU A 28 16.28 -16.31 -10.64
CA GLU A 28 17.11 -17.18 -11.49
C GLU A 28 16.33 -17.80 -12.65
N GLU A 29 15.06 -18.11 -12.46
CA GLU A 29 14.20 -18.66 -13.52
C GLU A 29 13.77 -17.59 -14.53
N GLY A 30 13.62 -16.34 -14.08
CA GLY A 30 12.97 -15.30 -14.87
C GLY A 30 11.49 -15.60 -15.09
N GLU A 31 10.92 -15.11 -16.19
CA GLU A 31 9.53 -15.41 -16.56
C GLU A 31 9.40 -15.69 -18.05
N ILE A 32 8.73 -16.80 -18.32
CA ILE A 32 8.32 -17.23 -19.65
C ILE A 32 6.80 -16.98 -19.74
N GLY A 33 6.38 -16.28 -20.79
CA GLY A 33 4.98 -16.07 -21.13
C GLY A 33 4.68 -16.59 -22.53
N ILE A 34 3.40 -16.71 -22.85
CA ILE A 34 2.96 -17.10 -24.19
C ILE A 34 2.96 -15.85 -25.08
N ASP A 35 3.56 -15.96 -26.27
CA ASP A 35 3.38 -14.95 -27.31
C ASP A 35 1.92 -14.98 -27.78
N ALA A 36 1.16 -13.95 -27.42
CA ALA A 36 -0.26 -13.87 -27.76
C ALA A 36 -0.50 -13.95 -29.28
N ASN A 37 0.46 -13.52 -30.10
CA ASN A 37 0.34 -13.58 -31.57
C ASN A 37 0.61 -14.97 -32.14
N SER A 38 1.14 -15.89 -31.32
CA SER A 38 1.38 -17.28 -31.73
C SER A 38 0.18 -18.20 -31.49
N ILE A 39 -0.86 -17.71 -30.79
CA ILE A 39 -2.05 -18.48 -30.48
C ILE A 39 -2.95 -18.50 -31.73
N SER A 40 -3.10 -19.67 -32.35
CA SER A 40 -4.00 -19.87 -33.49
C SER A 40 -5.35 -20.42 -33.02
N VAL A 41 -6.45 -19.80 -33.47
CA VAL A 41 -7.83 -20.31 -33.32
C VAL A 41 -8.25 -21.24 -34.46
N TYR A 42 -7.44 -21.33 -35.53
CA TYR A 42 -7.79 -22.05 -36.76
C TYR A 42 -6.92 -23.31 -37.02
N GLY A 43 -6.06 -23.70 -36.08
CA GLY A 43 -5.27 -24.93 -36.19
C GLY A 43 -4.55 -25.31 -34.90
N ASN A 44 -4.16 -26.59 -34.79
CA ASN A 44 -3.33 -27.12 -33.71
C ASN A 44 -1.87 -26.66 -33.87
N VAL A 45 -1.63 -25.36 -33.67
CA VAL A 45 -0.28 -24.79 -33.61
C VAL A 45 0.08 -24.62 -32.15
N GLU A 46 1.17 -25.24 -31.72
CA GLU A 46 1.66 -25.06 -30.35
C GLU A 46 1.99 -23.58 -30.09
N PRO A 47 1.56 -23.01 -28.95
CA PRO A 47 1.88 -21.64 -28.60
C PRO A 47 3.39 -21.45 -28.49
N LYS A 48 3.90 -20.34 -29.03
CA LYS A 48 5.29 -19.94 -28.82
C LYS A 48 5.44 -19.30 -27.45
N TYR A 49 6.51 -19.68 -26.77
CA TYR A 49 6.88 -19.13 -25.48
C TYR A 49 7.95 -18.05 -25.66
N THR A 50 7.81 -16.94 -24.94
CA THR A 50 8.73 -15.80 -24.96
C THR A 50 9.21 -15.46 -23.57
N GLN A 51 10.46 -15.01 -23.46
CA GLN A 51 11.01 -14.53 -22.20
C GLN A 51 10.43 -13.14 -21.90
N VAL A 52 9.40 -13.10 -21.05
CA VAL A 52 8.74 -11.86 -20.61
C VAL A 52 9.63 -11.11 -19.61
N ARG A 53 10.42 -11.85 -18.81
CA ARG A 53 11.41 -11.26 -17.89
C ARG A 53 12.67 -12.11 -17.87
N LYS A 54 13.83 -11.50 -18.14
CA LYS A 54 15.10 -12.23 -18.18
C LYS A 54 15.51 -12.69 -16.76
N PRO A 55 16.14 -13.86 -16.63
CA PRO A 55 16.87 -14.26 -15.43
C PRO A 55 17.83 -13.18 -14.96
N ARG A 56 17.97 -13.04 -13.64
CA ARG A 56 18.92 -12.14 -13.01
C ARG A 56 19.46 -12.73 -11.72
N LYS A 57 20.62 -12.24 -11.28
CA LYS A 57 21.19 -12.64 -9.99
C LYS A 57 20.34 -12.06 -8.85
N PRO A 58 19.89 -12.87 -7.87
CA PRO A 58 19.20 -12.36 -6.70
C PRO A 58 20.14 -11.53 -5.82
N LEU A 59 19.57 -10.74 -4.91
CA LEU A 59 20.35 -10.11 -3.85
C LEU A 59 21.11 -11.17 -3.04
N ASN A 60 22.37 -10.90 -2.69
CA ASN A 60 23.15 -11.84 -1.89
C ASN A 60 22.80 -11.80 -0.40
N ASP A 61 22.32 -10.65 0.10
CA ASP A 61 22.11 -10.39 1.52
C ASP A 61 20.65 -10.69 1.93
N ASP A 62 20.46 -11.78 2.68
CA ASP A 62 19.15 -12.22 3.19
C ASP A 62 18.49 -11.18 4.09
N THR A 63 19.27 -10.42 4.87
CA THR A 63 18.73 -9.37 5.73
C THR A 63 18.09 -8.27 4.90
N ARG A 64 18.67 -7.92 3.74
CA ARG A 64 18.06 -6.96 2.82
C ARG A 64 16.80 -7.50 2.18
N ILE A 65 16.78 -8.77 1.77
CA ILE A 65 15.59 -9.40 1.19
C ILE A 65 14.47 -9.43 2.22
N LEU A 66 14.77 -9.89 3.44
CA LEU A 66 13.85 -9.93 4.58
C LEU A 66 13.25 -8.55 4.87
N ASN A 67 14.08 -7.51 4.97
CA ASN A 67 13.60 -6.15 5.24
C ASN A 67 12.65 -5.64 4.14
N LYS A 68 12.93 -5.95 2.87
CA LYS A 68 12.05 -5.61 1.75
C LYS A 68 10.74 -6.40 1.79
N ALA A 69 10.80 -7.70 2.12
CA ALA A 69 9.62 -8.55 2.27
C ALA A 69 8.71 -8.08 3.40
N ILE A 70 9.26 -7.83 4.60
CA ILE A 70 8.51 -7.29 5.74
C ILE A 70 7.88 -5.95 5.39
N TYR A 71 8.63 -5.05 4.73
CA TYR A 71 8.08 -3.77 4.27
C TYR A 71 6.89 -3.95 3.30
N LEU A 72 6.99 -4.87 2.33
CA LEU A 72 5.91 -5.11 1.37
C LEU A 72 4.66 -5.64 2.07
N VAL A 73 4.84 -6.67 2.90
CA VAL A 73 3.76 -7.25 3.70
C VAL A 73 3.12 -6.20 4.59
N HIS A 74 3.94 -5.40 5.29
CA HIS A 74 3.47 -4.27 6.08
C HIS A 74 2.62 -3.32 5.26
N THR A 75 3.11 -2.89 4.10
CA THR A 75 2.43 -1.87 3.29
C THR A 75 1.07 -2.36 2.79
N ILE A 76 1.00 -3.61 2.33
CA ILE A 76 -0.23 -4.23 1.85
C ILE A 76 -1.20 -4.47 3.03
N ALA A 77 -0.73 -5.11 4.10
CA ALA A 77 -1.55 -5.43 5.27
C ALA A 77 -2.05 -4.18 5.99
N TYR A 78 -1.19 -3.16 6.15
CA TYR A 78 -1.59 -1.86 6.70
C TYR A 78 -2.71 -1.27 5.87
N ARG A 79 -2.52 -1.12 4.55
CA ARG A 79 -3.56 -0.51 3.70
C ARG A 79 -4.85 -1.32 3.66
N GLN A 80 -4.80 -2.65 3.71
CA GLN A 80 -6.01 -3.46 3.76
C GLN A 80 -6.74 -3.31 5.10
N ALA A 81 -6.00 -3.20 6.21
CA ALA A 81 -6.57 -2.98 7.53
C ALA A 81 -7.12 -1.56 7.69
N THR A 82 -6.49 -0.56 7.07
CA THR A 82 -6.77 0.85 7.37
C THR A 82 -7.50 1.62 6.28
N ASN A 83 -7.35 1.22 5.02
CA ASN A 83 -7.87 1.92 3.84
C ASN A 83 -8.84 1.04 3.06
N ARG A 84 -9.66 0.25 3.77
CA ARG A 84 -10.68 -0.58 3.12
C ARG A 84 -11.69 0.36 2.44
N GLU A 85 -11.71 0.36 1.11
CA GLU A 85 -12.81 0.96 0.35
C GLU A 85 -14.07 0.14 0.66
N GLU A 86 -15.21 0.79 0.92
CA GLU A 86 -16.48 0.08 1.14
C GLU A 86 -16.72 -0.90 -0.03
N ASN A 87 -16.99 -2.17 0.31
CA ASN A 87 -17.25 -3.26 -0.64
C ASN A 87 -16.06 -3.68 -1.54
N VAL A 88 -14.83 -3.28 -1.22
CA VAL A 88 -13.62 -3.78 -1.91
C VAL A 88 -12.73 -4.53 -0.93
N GLU A 89 -12.50 -5.83 -1.19
CA GLU A 89 -11.52 -6.61 -0.46
C GLU A 89 -10.11 -6.34 -1.01
N GLY A 90 -9.26 -5.72 -0.21
CA GLY A 90 -7.84 -5.50 -0.52
C GLY A 90 -7.39 -4.05 -0.40
N ALA A 91 -6.19 -3.77 -0.91
CA ALA A 91 -5.52 -2.50 -0.86
C ALA A 91 -5.04 -2.07 -2.24
N SER A 92 -5.49 -0.90 -2.72
CA SER A 92 -4.94 -0.28 -3.92
C SER A 92 -3.57 0.35 -3.63
N ILE A 93 -2.53 -0.13 -4.31
CA ILE A 93 -1.19 0.45 -4.26
C ILE A 93 -0.61 0.53 -5.67
N GLN A 94 -0.12 1.71 -6.04
CA GLN A 94 0.59 1.88 -7.31
C GLN A 94 1.92 1.12 -7.27
N TYR A 95 2.10 0.21 -8.22
CA TYR A 95 3.33 -0.57 -8.34
C TYR A 95 4.57 0.32 -8.47
N ALA A 96 4.46 1.44 -9.20
CA ALA A 96 5.54 2.42 -9.38
C ALA A 96 6.04 3.00 -8.04
N ILE A 97 5.17 3.17 -7.04
CA ILE A 97 5.58 3.63 -5.70
C ILE A 97 6.41 2.54 -5.03
N LEU A 98 5.93 1.29 -5.03
CA LEU A 98 6.65 0.17 -4.43
C LEU A 98 8.02 -0.02 -5.09
N GLN A 99 8.08 0.05 -6.43
CA GLN A 99 9.31 -0.02 -7.21
C GLN A 99 10.29 1.12 -6.86
N ARG A 100 9.81 2.36 -6.68
CA ARG A 100 10.66 3.47 -6.24
C ARG A 100 11.23 3.28 -4.84
N VAL A 101 10.55 2.53 -3.96
CA VAL A 101 10.99 2.31 -2.57
C VAL A 101 12.04 1.21 -2.49
N ILE A 102 11.74 0.02 -3.01
CA ILE A 102 12.58 -1.17 -2.84
C ILE A 102 13.29 -1.64 -4.13
N GLY A 103 13.10 -0.94 -5.25
CA GLY A 103 13.79 -1.20 -6.51
C GLY A 103 13.15 -2.30 -7.35
N GLU A 104 13.97 -2.93 -8.20
CA GLU A 104 13.56 -3.97 -9.15
C GLU A 104 13.03 -5.25 -8.49
N ASP A 105 13.41 -5.51 -7.24
CA ASP A 105 13.05 -6.70 -6.46
C ASP A 105 11.57 -6.78 -6.08
N VAL A 106 10.84 -5.67 -6.19
CA VAL A 106 9.40 -5.63 -5.90
C VAL A 106 8.64 -6.69 -6.68
N TYR A 107 9.03 -6.97 -7.92
CA TYR A 107 8.33 -7.91 -8.78
C TYR A 107 8.41 -9.33 -8.25
N GLU A 108 9.64 -9.84 -8.06
CA GLU A 108 9.87 -11.20 -7.61
C GLU A 108 9.38 -11.40 -6.17
N LEU A 109 9.48 -10.39 -5.30
CA LEU A 109 8.92 -10.46 -3.96
C LEU A 109 7.39 -10.54 -3.96
N ILE A 110 6.71 -9.72 -4.78
CA ILE A 110 5.24 -9.79 -4.93
C ILE A 110 4.83 -11.16 -5.47
N ARG A 111 5.52 -11.68 -6.49
CA ARG A 111 5.24 -13.02 -7.02
C ARG A 111 5.52 -14.13 -6.01
N SER A 112 6.57 -14.00 -5.20
CA SER A 112 6.89 -14.96 -4.14
C SER A 112 5.75 -15.03 -3.14
N LEU A 113 5.28 -13.87 -2.67
CA LEU A 113 4.13 -13.79 -1.77
C LEU A 113 2.85 -14.34 -2.41
N GLN A 114 2.64 -14.11 -3.71
CA GLN A 114 1.48 -14.61 -4.45
C GLN A 114 1.52 -16.14 -4.62
N GLN A 115 2.64 -16.70 -5.07
CA GLN A 115 2.78 -18.14 -5.29
C GLN A 115 2.78 -18.95 -4.00
N LEU A 116 3.21 -18.36 -2.88
CA LEU A 116 3.11 -18.95 -1.55
C LEU A 116 1.73 -18.75 -0.89
N GLY A 117 0.79 -18.09 -1.58
CA GLY A 117 -0.59 -17.94 -1.10
C GLY A 117 -0.77 -16.90 0.01
N TYR A 118 0.20 -15.99 0.21
CA TYR A 118 0.09 -14.92 1.22
C TYR A 118 -0.69 -13.71 0.71
N ILE A 119 -0.69 -13.48 -0.61
CA ILE A 119 -1.45 -12.40 -1.23
C ILE A 119 -2.17 -12.85 -2.50
N GLU A 120 -3.34 -12.27 -2.74
CA GLU A 120 -4.02 -12.26 -4.03
C GLU A 120 -3.80 -10.90 -4.71
N ILE A 121 -3.73 -10.91 -6.04
CA ILE A 121 -3.56 -9.70 -6.85
C ILE A 121 -4.73 -9.64 -7.82
N ASP A 122 -5.62 -8.67 -7.63
CA ASP A 122 -6.72 -8.40 -8.54
C ASP A 122 -6.32 -7.31 -9.54
N GLY A 123 -6.51 -7.63 -10.82
CA GLY A 123 -6.16 -6.80 -11.97
C GLY A 123 -7.25 -5.78 -12.29
N LYS A 124 -7.68 -4.96 -11.32
CA LYS A 124 -8.59 -3.85 -11.62
C LYS A 124 -7.83 -2.75 -12.36
N TYR A 125 -7.98 -2.71 -13.68
CA TYR A 125 -7.52 -1.60 -14.51
C TYR A 125 -8.39 -0.36 -14.23
N ILE A 126 -7.77 0.71 -13.71
CA ILE A 126 -8.38 2.04 -13.67
C ILE A 126 -7.73 2.85 -14.78
N ILE A 127 -8.55 3.44 -15.66
CA ILE A 127 -8.09 4.26 -16.79
C ILE A 127 -7.11 5.33 -16.27
N GLY A 128 -5.90 5.38 -16.85
CA GLY A 128 -4.87 6.37 -16.53
C GLY A 128 -4.01 6.07 -15.29
N THR A 129 -4.20 4.97 -14.56
CA THR A 129 -3.28 4.56 -13.48
C THR A 129 -3.26 3.03 -13.32
N SER A 130 -2.11 2.38 -13.57
CA SER A 130 -1.93 0.94 -13.30
C SER A 130 -1.75 0.67 -11.79
N SER A 131 -2.81 0.87 -11.02
CA SER A 131 -2.89 0.37 -9.64
C SER A 131 -3.32 -1.09 -9.64
N LYS A 132 -2.56 -1.95 -8.96
CA LYS A 132 -3.01 -3.32 -8.66
C LYS A 132 -3.66 -3.33 -7.30
N HIS A 133 -4.71 -4.14 -7.14
CA HIS A 133 -5.30 -4.40 -5.84
C HIS A 133 -4.61 -5.61 -5.23
N TYR A 134 -4.04 -5.42 -4.04
CA TYR A 134 -3.39 -6.49 -3.29
C TYR A 134 -4.25 -6.87 -2.10
N LYS A 135 -4.54 -8.15 -1.95
CA LYS A 135 -5.30 -8.68 -0.82
C LYS A 135 -4.43 -9.66 -0.05
N VAL A 136 -4.21 -9.42 1.23
CA VAL A 136 -3.65 -10.38 2.18
C VAL A 136 -4.61 -11.55 2.34
N ILE A 137 -4.06 -12.76 2.28
CA ILE A 137 -4.73 -14.02 2.60
C ILE A 137 -4.32 -14.45 4.00
N GLY A 138 -5.32 -14.71 4.84
CA GLY A 138 -5.15 -15.01 6.25
C GLY A 138 -5.33 -13.80 7.16
N ASN A 139 -4.98 -13.98 8.44
CA ASN A 139 -5.23 -12.98 9.48
C ASN A 139 -4.09 -11.95 9.54
N ILE A 140 -4.46 -10.67 9.53
CA ILE A 140 -3.52 -9.59 9.78
C ILE A 140 -3.22 -9.53 11.28
N ALA A 141 -1.95 -9.59 11.63
CA ALA A 141 -1.44 -9.42 12.98
C ALA A 141 -0.59 -8.15 13.06
N THR A 142 -0.34 -7.67 14.28
CA THR A 142 0.50 -6.50 14.49
C THR A 142 1.60 -6.80 15.48
N THR A 143 2.82 -6.40 15.13
CA THR A 143 4.04 -6.56 15.94
C THR A 143 4.73 -5.20 16.11
N HIS A 144 5.73 -5.11 16.98
CA HIS A 144 6.56 -3.91 17.11
C HIS A 144 7.94 -4.19 16.54
N SER A 145 8.53 -3.20 15.87
CA SER A 145 9.88 -3.25 15.33
C SER A 145 10.65 -1.99 15.68
N SER A 146 11.97 -2.10 15.80
CA SER A 146 12.92 -0.99 15.88
C SER A 146 13.80 -0.91 14.63
N ASN A 147 13.49 -1.68 13.58
CA ASN A 147 14.32 -1.76 12.39
C ASN A 147 14.24 -0.47 11.55
N HIS A 148 15.32 0.31 11.58
CA HIS A 148 15.39 1.61 10.94
C HIS A 148 15.27 1.54 9.41
N THR A 149 15.71 0.44 8.78
CA THR A 149 15.60 0.24 7.33
C THR A 149 14.16 0.13 6.89
N ILE A 150 13.37 -0.68 7.62
CA ILE A 150 11.94 -0.84 7.35
C ILE A 150 11.21 0.49 7.59
N LEU A 151 11.54 1.20 8.67
CA LEU A 151 11.00 2.53 8.93
C LEU A 151 11.29 3.53 7.80
N LYS A 152 12.52 3.50 7.26
CA LYS A 152 12.92 4.33 6.12
C LYS A 152 12.10 4.02 4.86
N TYR A 153 11.82 2.75 4.58
CA TYR A 153 10.96 2.36 3.46
C TYR A 153 9.51 2.83 3.65
N ILE A 154 8.97 2.68 4.86
CA ILE A 154 7.63 3.18 5.21
C ILE A 154 7.55 4.69 5.03
N ASN A 155 8.52 5.45 5.56
CA ASN A 155 8.53 6.90 5.43
C ASN A 155 8.68 7.35 3.98
N LYS A 156 9.56 6.71 3.20
CA LYS A 156 9.70 6.99 1.76
C LYS A 156 8.38 6.75 1.02
N THR A 157 7.64 5.70 1.36
CA THR A 157 6.31 5.42 0.79
C THR A 157 5.31 6.53 1.11
N LYS A 158 5.29 7.00 2.36
CA LYS A 158 4.42 8.10 2.80
C LYS A 158 4.70 9.40 2.05
N GLU A 159 5.96 9.71 1.78
CA GLU A 159 6.37 10.88 0.98
C GLU A 159 5.94 10.71 -0.49
N LEU A 160 6.23 9.58 -1.11
CA LEU A 160 5.85 9.32 -2.51
C LEU A 160 4.33 9.34 -2.73
N LEU A 161 3.55 8.87 -1.76
CA LEU A 161 2.10 8.98 -1.79
C LEU A 161 1.65 10.45 -1.69
N LYS A 162 2.30 11.26 -0.85
CA LYS A 162 2.01 12.70 -0.72
C LYS A 162 2.32 13.44 -2.03
N ASP A 163 3.45 13.14 -2.65
CA ASP A 163 3.83 13.72 -3.96
C ASP A 163 2.84 13.35 -5.06
N ALA A 164 2.41 12.08 -5.11
CA ALA A 164 1.45 11.62 -6.11
C ALA A 164 0.10 12.34 -5.98
N VAL A 165 -0.34 12.57 -4.74
CA VAL A 165 -1.54 13.35 -4.43
C VAL A 165 -1.38 14.81 -4.86
N LEU A 166 -0.26 15.46 -4.49
CA LEU A 166 0.04 16.84 -4.88
C LEU A 166 0.11 17.02 -6.39
N LYS A 167 0.72 16.08 -7.12
CA LYS A 167 0.76 16.11 -8.59
C LYS A 167 -0.61 15.94 -9.22
N ARG A 168 -1.49 15.12 -8.65
CA ARG A 168 -2.90 15.00 -9.09
C ARG A 168 -3.70 16.28 -8.86
N MET A 169 -3.28 17.15 -7.95
CA MET A 169 -3.86 18.49 -7.75
C MET A 169 -3.21 19.58 -8.60
N ALA A 170 -2.13 19.28 -9.30
CA ALA A 170 -1.44 20.26 -10.12
C ALA A 170 -1.85 20.18 -11.60
N THR A 171 -3.00 19.59 -11.91
CA THR A 171 -3.48 19.57 -13.30
C THR A 171 -3.83 20.99 -13.76
N PRO A 172 -3.70 21.30 -15.07
CA PRO A 172 -4.08 22.60 -15.59
C PRO A 172 -5.52 23.01 -15.23
N GLU A 173 -6.45 22.05 -15.22
CA GLU A 173 -7.86 22.27 -14.90
C GLU A 173 -8.05 22.61 -13.41
N PHE A 174 -7.36 21.90 -12.52
CA PHE A 174 -7.41 22.17 -11.08
C PHE A 174 -6.79 23.52 -10.75
N LYS A 175 -5.65 23.85 -11.39
CA LYS A 175 -5.00 25.16 -11.24
C LYS A 175 -5.88 26.30 -11.76
N ALA A 176 -6.57 26.09 -12.87
CA ALA A 176 -7.51 27.07 -13.40
C ALA A 176 -8.70 27.32 -12.44
N LEU A 177 -9.17 26.28 -11.75
CA LEU A 177 -10.32 26.37 -10.86
C LEU A 177 -9.99 26.93 -9.47
N TYR A 178 -8.87 26.51 -8.88
CA TYR A 178 -8.53 26.81 -7.48
C TYR A 178 -7.31 27.72 -7.30
N GLY A 179 -6.53 27.95 -8.35
CA GLY A 179 -5.29 28.72 -8.32
C GLY A 179 -4.06 27.88 -7.96
N ASP A 180 -2.88 28.38 -8.34
CA ASP A 180 -1.61 27.63 -8.28
C ASP A 180 -1.18 27.22 -6.86
N THR A 181 -1.60 27.95 -5.83
CA THR A 181 -1.15 27.75 -4.44
C THR A 181 -2.18 27.05 -3.56
N PHE A 182 -3.37 26.74 -4.10
CA PHE A 182 -4.47 26.21 -3.30
C PHE A 182 -4.13 24.85 -2.70
N ALA A 183 -3.60 23.91 -3.47
CA ALA A 183 -3.29 22.56 -2.99
C ALA A 183 -2.30 22.60 -1.80
N GLU A 184 -1.24 23.40 -1.93
CA GLU A 184 -0.24 23.58 -0.87
C GLU A 184 -0.84 24.26 0.36
N THR A 185 -1.60 25.34 0.17
CA THR A 185 -2.26 26.08 1.25
C THR A 185 -3.29 25.23 1.97
N TYR A 186 -4.07 24.46 1.23
CA TYR A 186 -5.10 23.57 1.74
C TYR A 186 -4.48 22.44 2.57
N ILE A 187 -3.44 21.77 2.07
CA ILE A 187 -2.72 20.74 2.84
C ILE A 187 -2.06 21.35 4.09
N LYS A 188 -1.47 22.54 3.98
CA LYS A 188 -0.91 23.25 5.13
C LYS A 188 -1.97 23.52 6.20
N ASN A 189 -3.16 23.99 5.80
CA ASN A 189 -4.25 24.25 6.73
C ASN A 189 -4.85 22.96 7.29
N LEU A 190 -4.97 21.92 6.47
CA LEU A 190 -5.43 20.60 6.90
C LEU A 190 -4.51 20.03 7.99
N ASN A 191 -3.20 20.22 7.88
CA ASN A 191 -2.23 19.80 8.89
C ASN A 191 -2.30 20.57 10.21
N LYS A 192 -3.00 21.71 10.26
CA LYS A 192 -3.25 22.43 11.52
C LYS A 192 -4.36 21.79 12.35
N PHE A 193 -5.19 20.92 11.78
CA PHE A 193 -6.19 20.20 12.56
C PHE A 193 -5.51 19.19 13.47
N LYS A 194 -5.68 19.39 14.78
CA LYS A 194 -5.14 18.53 15.84
C LYS A 194 -6.23 18.25 16.87
N VAL A 195 -6.19 17.05 17.43
CA VAL A 195 -7.10 16.65 18.52
C VAL A 195 -6.68 17.37 19.79
N LYS A 196 -7.52 18.29 20.28
CA LYS A 196 -7.23 19.05 21.51
C LYS A 196 -7.35 18.21 22.78
N ASN A 197 -8.34 17.32 22.82
CA ASN A 197 -8.59 16.42 23.96
C ASN A 197 -8.27 14.98 23.55
N GLU A 198 -6.97 14.65 23.53
CA GLU A 198 -6.51 13.33 23.10
C GLU A 198 -7.04 12.20 23.99
N GLN A 199 -7.11 12.41 25.31
CA GLN A 199 -7.66 11.42 26.25
C GLN A 199 -9.15 11.15 25.98
N GLY A 200 -9.95 12.21 25.83
CA GLY A 200 -11.38 12.09 25.55
C GLY A 200 -11.66 11.44 24.20
N PHE A 201 -10.91 11.84 23.16
CA PHE A 201 -10.98 11.20 21.85
C PHE A 201 -10.60 9.72 21.92
N ASN A 202 -9.50 9.39 22.60
CA ASN A 202 -9.06 8.01 22.73
C ASN A 202 -10.07 7.14 23.47
N LYS A 203 -10.68 7.68 24.52
CA LYS A 203 -11.76 7.04 25.29
C LYS A 203 -12.98 6.79 24.40
N TYR A 204 -13.49 7.83 23.73
CA TYR A 204 -14.66 7.72 22.86
C TYR A 204 -14.46 6.71 21.74
N VAL A 205 -13.30 6.75 21.07
CA VAL A 205 -12.97 5.78 20.03
C VAL A 205 -12.89 4.35 20.58
N ASN A 206 -12.35 4.15 21.79
CA ASN A 206 -12.34 2.82 22.42
C ASN A 206 -13.76 2.32 22.76
N GLU A 207 -14.65 3.21 23.18
CA GLU A 207 -16.07 2.90 23.40
C GLU A 207 -16.73 2.48 22.07
N GLN A 208 -16.44 3.18 20.97
CA GLN A 208 -16.95 2.79 19.64
C GLN A 208 -16.40 1.45 19.17
N ILE A 209 -15.12 1.14 19.44
CA ILE A 209 -14.54 -0.18 19.16
C ILE A 209 -15.27 -1.28 19.95
N ALA A 210 -15.58 -1.04 21.23
CA ALA A 210 -16.31 -2.01 22.03
C ALA A 210 -17.74 -2.25 21.51
N LEU A 211 -18.41 -1.20 21.03
CA LEU A 211 -19.75 -1.28 20.43
C LEU A 211 -19.74 -1.92 19.04
N GLN A 212 -18.69 -1.69 18.25
CA GLN A 212 -18.53 -2.20 16.88
C GLN A 212 -17.15 -2.86 16.70
N PRO A 213 -16.92 -4.07 17.26
CA PRO A 213 -15.61 -4.72 17.22
C PRO A 213 -15.10 -4.98 15.80
N THR A 214 -16.01 -5.20 14.84
CA THR A 214 -15.68 -5.41 13.42
C THR A 214 -15.03 -4.19 12.77
N LYS A 215 -15.20 -2.99 13.34
CA LYS A 215 -14.61 -1.73 12.86
C LYS A 215 -13.37 -1.30 13.64
N GLU A 216 -12.82 -2.15 14.51
CA GLU A 216 -11.64 -1.84 15.30
C GLU A 216 -10.48 -1.29 14.46
N SER A 217 -10.22 -1.89 13.30
CA SER A 217 -9.13 -1.46 12.42
C SER A 217 -9.35 -0.06 11.84
N TYR A 218 -10.60 0.31 11.52
CA TYR A 218 -10.96 1.65 11.07
C TYR A 218 -10.71 2.68 12.18
N TYR A 219 -11.24 2.44 13.37
CA TYR A 219 -11.10 3.35 14.51
C TYR A 219 -9.63 3.55 14.92
N ASN A 220 -8.84 2.49 14.90
CA ASN A 220 -7.39 2.57 15.13
C ASN A 220 -6.66 3.35 14.02
N PHE A 221 -7.08 3.22 12.76
CA PHE A 221 -6.54 4.03 11.68
C PHE A 221 -6.82 5.53 11.86
N ILE A 222 -8.03 5.90 12.26
CA ILE A 222 -8.38 7.31 12.50
C ILE A 222 -7.49 7.89 13.62
N LYS A 223 -7.32 7.15 14.71
CA LYS A 223 -6.41 7.53 15.82
C LYS A 223 -5.00 7.84 15.35
N GLU A 224 -4.41 6.93 14.58
CA GLU A 224 -3.04 7.10 14.08
C GLU A 224 -2.95 8.22 13.03
N SER A 225 -4.00 8.41 12.22
CA SER A 225 -4.03 9.45 11.19
C SER A 225 -3.98 10.86 11.81
N PHE A 226 -4.69 11.10 12.91
CA PHE A 226 -4.65 12.40 13.62
C PHE A 226 -3.31 12.73 14.28
N LYS A 227 -2.46 11.73 14.53
CA LYS A 227 -1.08 11.94 15.04
C LYS A 227 -0.10 12.35 13.94
N SER A 228 -0.49 12.18 12.68
CA SER A 228 0.36 12.45 11.51
C SER A 228 -0.06 13.72 10.77
N ASP A 229 0.68 14.06 9.71
CA ASP A 229 0.22 15.05 8.73
C ASP A 229 -0.99 14.50 7.97
N LEU A 230 -2.11 15.21 8.06
CA LEU A 230 -3.31 14.97 7.28
C LEU A 230 -3.04 15.20 5.79
N LYS A 231 -3.59 14.30 4.97
CA LYS A 231 -3.43 14.29 3.53
C LYS A 231 -4.80 14.24 2.86
N ILE A 232 -4.84 14.75 1.64
CA ILE A 232 -5.93 14.47 0.72
C ILE A 232 -5.68 13.08 0.10
N TYR A 233 -6.71 12.27 -0.03
CA TYR A 233 -6.65 10.92 -0.58
C TYR A 233 -7.01 10.91 -2.06
N SER A 234 -8.03 11.67 -2.45
CA SER A 234 -8.50 11.78 -3.82
C SER A 234 -9.27 13.08 -4.06
N ILE A 235 -9.43 13.42 -5.33
CA ILE A 235 -10.36 14.43 -5.82
C ILE A 235 -11.13 13.77 -6.95
N ASP A 236 -12.45 13.87 -6.94
CA ASP A 236 -13.28 13.27 -7.98
C ASP A 236 -13.54 14.23 -9.15
N GLY A 237 -14.24 13.76 -10.18
CA GLY A 237 -14.58 14.56 -11.37
C GLY A 237 -15.50 15.75 -11.10
N ASN A 238 -16.11 15.83 -9.91
CA ASN A 238 -16.91 16.97 -9.45
C ASN A 238 -16.10 17.92 -8.53
N ASN A 239 -14.78 17.75 -8.49
CA ASN A 239 -13.86 18.51 -7.65
C ASN A 239 -14.08 18.39 -6.14
N ARG A 240 -14.72 17.30 -5.67
CA ARG A 240 -14.86 17.04 -4.24
C ARG A 240 -13.55 16.51 -3.68
N ILE A 241 -13.07 17.14 -2.61
CA ILE A 241 -11.80 16.81 -1.96
C ILE A 241 -12.03 15.80 -0.84
N TYR A 242 -11.46 14.61 -0.96
CA TYR A 242 -11.56 13.56 0.03
C TYR A 242 -10.31 13.55 0.91
N HIS A 243 -10.48 13.76 2.21
CA HIS A 243 -9.43 13.69 3.23
C HIS A 243 -10.00 13.07 4.51
N LEU A 244 -9.15 12.92 5.55
CA LEU A 244 -9.54 12.24 6.80
C LEU A 244 -10.88 12.77 7.35
N LEU A 245 -10.99 14.09 7.54
CA LEU A 245 -12.17 14.71 8.16
C LEU A 245 -13.45 14.55 7.33
N THR A 246 -13.37 14.59 6.00
CA THR A 246 -14.55 14.38 5.14
C THR A 246 -14.95 12.91 5.03
N SER A 247 -14.05 12.00 5.42
CA SER A 247 -14.23 10.54 5.38
C SER A 247 -14.50 9.93 6.76
N LEU A 248 -14.70 10.75 7.79
CA LEU A 248 -15.10 10.27 9.12
C LEU A 248 -16.52 9.70 9.07
N GLU A 249 -16.76 8.61 9.79
CA GLU A 249 -18.11 8.15 10.09
C GLU A 249 -18.84 9.19 10.95
N ARG A 250 -20.17 9.15 10.94
CA ARG A 250 -21.02 10.21 11.50
C ARG A 250 -20.75 10.46 12.98
N GLU A 251 -20.45 9.41 13.72
CA GLU A 251 -20.16 9.47 15.16
C GLU A 251 -18.80 10.09 15.48
N LEU A 252 -17.89 10.21 14.49
CA LEU A 252 -16.58 10.84 14.66
C LEU A 252 -16.50 12.26 14.09
N LYS A 253 -17.53 12.73 13.38
CA LYS A 253 -17.63 14.10 12.85
C LYS A 253 -17.99 15.09 13.96
#